data_AF-A0A2U1F7E1-F1
#
_entry.id   AF-A0A2U1F7E1-F1
#
_cell.length_a   1.000
_cell.length_b   1.000
_cell.length_c   1.000
_cell.angle_alpha   90.00
_cell.angle_beta   90.00
_cell.angle_gamma   90.00
#
_symmetry.space_group_name_H-M   'P 1'
#
loop_
_entity.id
_entity.type
_entity.pdbx_description
1 polymer ?
#
loop_
_entity_poly.entity_id
_entity_poly.type
_entity_poly.pdbx_seq_one_letter_code
_entity_poly.pdbx_strand_id
1 'polypeptide(L)'
;MDIRGWKAKVEERIQRVVAWWGRHKYVKYLVVIGFFVLVTFVFGDANIGRRIRYANRINSLKKELREVQEQYHQDSLRLEEIRANKQGIEHTARELYLMKRPEEIIFLIRDSSVRAD
;
A
#
# COMPACT_ATOMS: atom_id res chain seq x y z
N MET A 1 -54.12 9.26 13.65
CA MET A 1 -53.32 8.04 13.44
C MET A 1 -53.47 7.20 14.70
N ASP A 2 -54.33 6.18 14.66
CA ASP A 2 -54.84 5.53 15.88
C ASP A 2 -53.91 4.39 16.33
N ILE A 3 -53.36 4.53 17.55
CA ILE A 3 -52.33 3.63 18.12
C ILE A 3 -52.92 2.23 18.39
N ARG A 4 -54.23 2.15 18.65
CA ARG A 4 -54.92 0.87 18.92
C ARG A 4 -55.03 -0.02 17.69
N GLY A 5 -55.34 0.55 16.53
CA GLY A 5 -55.42 -0.20 15.28
C GLY A 5 -54.07 -0.76 14.83
N TRP A 6 -52.98 -0.02 15.06
CA TRP A 6 -51.63 -0.49 14.76
C TRP A 6 -51.22 -1.68 15.64
N LYS A 7 -51.54 -1.64 16.94
CA LYS A 7 -51.27 -2.76 17.87
C LYS A 7 -51.98 -4.04 17.45
N ALA A 8 -53.27 -3.97 17.11
CA ALA A 8 -54.03 -5.14 16.65
C ALA A 8 -53.41 -5.78 15.39
N LYS A 9 -52.97 -4.96 14.44
CA LYS A 9 -52.32 -5.43 13.21
C LYS A 9 -50.93 -6.04 13.47
N VAL A 10 -50.21 -5.55 14.47
CA VAL A 10 -48.92 -6.11 14.90
C VAL A 10 -49.12 -7.44 15.61
N GLU A 11 -50.09 -7.53 16.52
CA GLU A 11 -50.38 -8.76 17.27
C GLU A 11 -50.82 -9.91 16.35
N GLU A 12 -51.66 -9.63 15.35
CA GLU A 12 -52.07 -10.63 14.36
C GLU A 12 -50.87 -11.17 13.54
N ARG A 13 -49.92 -10.29 13.21
CA ARG A 13 -48.68 -10.70 12.51
C ARG A 13 -47.77 -11.52 13.40
N ILE A 14 -47.63 -11.14 14.68
CA ILE A 14 -46.83 -11.88 15.66
C ILE A 14 -47.43 -13.28 15.86
N GLN A 15 -48.74 -13.40 16.04
CA GLN A 15 -49.40 -14.69 16.23
C GLN A 15 -49.21 -15.63 15.05
N ARG A 16 -49.28 -15.13 13.80
CA ARG A 16 -48.99 -15.94 12.61
C ARG A 16 -47.55 -16.45 12.56
N VAL A 17 -46.59 -15.60 12.91
CA VAL A 17 -45.17 -15.97 12.96
C VAL A 17 -44.92 -16.99 14.06
N VAL A 18 -45.50 -16.82 15.25
CA VAL A 18 -45.37 -17.75 16.38
C VAL A 18 -45.99 -19.11 16.05
N ALA A 19 -47.19 -19.14 15.47
CA ALA A 19 -47.85 -20.37 15.04
C ALA A 19 -47.05 -21.11 13.95
N TRP A 20 -46.45 -20.36 13.02
CA TRP A 20 -45.57 -20.92 11.99
C TRP A 20 -44.26 -21.47 12.60
N TRP A 21 -43.67 -20.76 13.56
CA TRP A 21 -42.47 -21.20 14.29
C TRP A 21 -42.72 -22.51 15.06
N GLY A 22 -43.88 -22.66 15.69
CA GLY A 22 -44.28 -23.91 16.36
C GLY A 22 -44.40 -25.10 15.39
N ARG A 23 -44.84 -24.86 14.15
CA ARG A 23 -45.01 -25.89 13.12
C ARG A 23 -43.69 -26.34 12.49
N HIS A 24 -42.67 -25.46 12.43
CA HIS A 24 -41.41 -25.76 11.76
C HIS A 24 -40.28 -25.98 12.76
N LYS A 25 -40.19 -27.23 13.27
CA LYS A 25 -39.19 -27.67 14.27
C LYS A 25 -37.73 -27.37 13.85
N TYR A 26 -37.43 -27.42 12.56
CA TYR A 26 -36.09 -27.18 12.00
C TYR A 26 -35.64 -25.71 12.07
N VAL A 27 -36.57 -24.75 12.12
CA VAL A 27 -36.25 -23.31 12.16
C VAL A 27 -35.52 -22.96 13.47
N LYS A 28 -35.81 -23.65 14.57
CA LYS A 28 -35.09 -23.47 15.84
C LYS A 28 -33.59 -23.74 15.68
N TYR A 29 -33.24 -24.83 15.00
CA TYR A 29 -31.84 -25.19 14.74
C TYR A 29 -31.19 -24.21 13.76
N LEU A 30 -31.90 -23.77 12.71
CA LEU A 30 -31.37 -22.77 11.77
C LEU A 30 -31.11 -21.42 12.43
N VAL A 31 -31.96 -20.98 13.36
CA VAL A 31 -31.75 -19.73 14.10
C VAL A 31 -30.53 -19.84 15.02
N VAL A 32 -30.35 -20.98 15.70
CA VAL A 32 -29.17 -21.21 16.57
C VAL A 32 -27.88 -21.28 15.74
N ILE A 33 -27.88 -22.00 14.62
CA ILE A 33 -26.74 -22.06 13.70
C ILE A 33 -26.44 -20.67 13.12
N GLY A 34 -27.47 -19.95 12.67
CA GLY A 34 -27.34 -18.59 12.15
C GLY A 34 -26.79 -17.62 13.20
N PHE A 35 -27.23 -17.74 14.46
CA PHE A 35 -26.69 -16.96 15.56
C PHE A 35 -25.22 -17.29 15.82
N PHE A 36 -24.84 -18.57 15.83
CA PHE A 36 -23.45 -18.97 16.01
C PHE A 36 -22.57 -18.51 14.85
N VAL A 37 -23.06 -18.57 13.61
CA VAL A 37 -22.38 -18.03 12.43
C VAL A 37 -22.24 -16.52 12.53
N LEU A 38 -23.28 -15.79 12.96
CA LEU A 38 -23.22 -14.35 13.13
C LEU A 38 -22.21 -13.95 14.22
N VAL A 39 -22.24 -14.63 15.36
CA VAL A 39 -21.30 -14.40 16.46
C VAL A 39 -19.88 -14.74 16.02
N THR A 40 -19.65 -15.85 15.33
CA THR A 40 -18.31 -16.21 14.82
C THR A 40 -17.86 -15.34 13.64
N PHE A 41 -18.77 -14.72 12.90
CA PHE A 41 -18.43 -13.76 11.86
C PHE A 41 -18.09 -12.38 12.43
N VAL A 42 -18.80 -11.95 13.49
CA VAL A 42 -18.60 -10.65 14.15
C VAL A 42 -17.46 -10.69 15.17
N PHE A 43 -17.40 -11.73 16.01
CA PHE A 43 -16.39 -11.91 17.06
C PHE A 43 -15.31 -12.92 16.71
N GLY A 44 -15.61 -13.87 15.83
CA GLY A 44 -14.62 -14.88 15.48
C GLY A 44 -13.54 -14.30 14.58
N ASP A 45 -12.36 -14.88 14.70
CA ASP A 45 -11.18 -14.64 13.89
C ASP A 45 -11.37 -15.11 12.42
N ALA A 46 -12.57 -14.98 11.86
CA ALA A 46 -12.90 -15.22 10.46
C ALA A 46 -12.12 -14.21 9.61
N ASN A 47 -10.88 -14.63 9.33
CA ASN A 47 -9.68 -13.89 9.00
C ASN A 47 -9.70 -13.10 7.67
N ILE A 48 -10.87 -12.87 7.07
CA ILE A 48 -11.05 -12.22 5.76
C ILE A 48 -10.49 -10.79 5.82
N GLY A 49 -10.81 -10.04 6.87
CA GLY A 49 -10.31 -8.66 7.04
C GLY A 49 -8.79 -8.58 7.17
N ARG A 50 -8.16 -9.54 7.88
CA ARG A 50 -6.70 -9.62 7.95
C ARG A 50 -6.09 -10.00 6.60
N ARG A 51 -6.69 -10.95 5.87
CA ARG A 51 -6.20 -11.38 4.54
C ARG A 51 -6.22 -10.24 3.51
N ILE A 52 -7.23 -9.38 3.54
CA ILE A 52 -7.30 -8.17 2.69
C ILE A 52 -6.22 -7.16 3.08
N ARG A 53 -6.01 -6.91 4.38
CA ARG A 53 -4.92 -6.03 4.83
C ARG A 53 -3.53 -6.56 4.48
N TYR A 54 -3.30 -7.87 4.61
CA TYR A 54 -2.03 -8.48 4.22
C TYR A 54 -1.81 -8.46 2.70
N ALA A 55 -2.85 -8.66 1.88
CA ALA A 55 -2.73 -8.59 0.43
C ALA A 55 -2.30 -7.19 -0.05
N ASN A 56 -2.88 -6.14 0.52
CA ASN A 56 -2.49 -4.76 0.21
C ASN A 56 -1.05 -4.46 0.66
N ARG A 57 -0.66 -4.96 1.85
CA ARG A 57 0.71 -4.79 2.36
C ARG A 57 1.73 -5.50 1.47
N ILE A 58 1.46 -6.73 1.04
CA ILE A 58 2.32 -7.49 0.13
C ILE A 58 2.49 -6.75 -1.21
N ASN A 59 1.42 -6.19 -1.77
CA ASN A 59 1.52 -5.42 -3.02
C ASN A 59 2.32 -4.13 -2.87
N SER A 60 2.19 -3.41 -1.74
CA SER A 60 3.01 -2.22 -1.47
C SER A 60 4.50 -2.56 -1.37
N LEU A 61 4.87 -3.58 -0.60
CA LEU A 61 6.27 -4.01 -0.46
C LEU A 61 6.85 -4.50 -1.79
N LYS A 62 6.05 -5.21 -2.60
CA LYS A 62 6.48 -5.68 -3.92
C LYS A 62 6.67 -4.53 -4.91
N LYS A 63 5.97 -3.41 -4.74
CA LYS A 63 6.16 -2.21 -5.56
C LYS A 63 7.45 -1.49 -5.18
N GLU A 64 7.67 -1.27 -3.89
CA GLU A 64 8.91 -0.70 -3.36
C GLU A 64 10.14 -1.51 -3.79
N LEU A 65 10.06 -2.85 -3.71
CA LEU A 65 11.16 -3.72 -4.14
C LEU A 65 11.47 -3.58 -5.64
N ARG A 66 10.46 -3.43 -6.50
CA ARG A 66 10.67 -3.27 -7.95
C ARG A 66 11.33 -1.94 -8.27
N GLU A 67 10.89 -0.85 -7.63
CA GLU A 67 11.46 0.48 -7.84
C GLU A 67 12.94 0.50 -7.41
N VAL A 68 13.26 -0.09 -6.25
CA VAL A 68 14.63 -0.19 -5.75
C VAL A 68 15.49 -1.10 -6.65
N GLN A 69 14.94 -2.20 -7.14
CA GLN A 69 15.69 -3.12 -8.02
C GLN A 69 15.99 -2.49 -9.39
N GLU A 70 15.07 -1.70 -9.94
CA GLU A 70 15.32 -0.95 -11.18
C GLU A 70 16.42 0.09 -10.98
N GLN A 71 16.37 0.86 -9.89
CA GLN A 71 17.43 1.82 -9.55
C GLN A 71 18.78 1.14 -9.38
N TYR A 72 18.83 0.01 -8.67
CA TYR A 72 20.05 -0.76 -8.50
C TYR A 72 20.63 -1.25 -9.84
N HIS A 73 19.78 -1.71 -10.76
CA HIS A 73 20.23 -2.18 -12.06
C HIS A 73 20.84 -1.03 -12.88
N GLN A 74 20.15 0.12 -12.95
CA GLN A 74 20.65 1.30 -13.65
C GLN A 74 21.96 1.82 -13.02
N ASP A 75 22.05 1.87 -11.70
CA ASP A 75 23.26 2.29 -11.00
C ASP A 75 24.42 1.31 -11.21
N SER A 76 24.15 0.00 -11.24
CA SER A 76 25.16 -1.02 -11.49
C SER A 76 25.76 -0.90 -12.90
N LEU A 77 24.93 -0.65 -13.91
CA LEU A 77 25.38 -0.43 -15.29
C LEU A 77 26.21 0.85 -15.40
N ARG A 78 25.77 1.93 -14.74
CA ARG A 78 26.50 3.21 -14.71
C ARG A 78 27.84 3.09 -13.99
N LEU A 79 27.90 2.34 -12.88
CA LEU A 79 29.14 2.05 -12.17
C LEU A 79 30.10 1.20 -13.00
N GLU A 80 29.59 0.23 -13.76
CA GLU A 80 30.40 -0.61 -14.64
C GLU A 80 30.99 0.20 -15.80
N GLU A 81 30.20 1.07 -16.42
CA GLU A 81 30.66 2.00 -17.47
C GLU A 81 31.74 2.96 -16.95
N ILE A 82 31.53 3.53 -15.77
CA ILE A 82 32.51 4.38 -15.09
C ILE A 82 33.78 3.58 -14.75
N ARG A 83 33.66 2.36 -14.23
CA ARG A 83 34.81 1.54 -13.80
C ARG A 83 35.63 1.01 -14.97
N ALA A 84 35.00 0.73 -16.11
CA ALA A 84 35.67 0.23 -17.31
C ALA A 84 36.62 1.28 -17.93
N ASN A 85 36.37 2.57 -17.70
CA ASN A 85 37.18 3.65 -18.26
C ASN A 85 37.75 4.57 -17.16
N LYS A 86 39.04 4.41 -16.85
CA LYS A 86 39.75 5.24 -15.85
C LYS A 86 39.65 6.74 -16.13
N GLN A 87 39.50 7.16 -17.39
CA GLN A 87 39.27 8.57 -17.76
C GLN A 87 37.84 9.04 -17.46
N GLY A 88 36.85 8.15 -17.52
CA GLY A 88 35.45 8.46 -17.22
C GLY A 88 35.20 8.77 -15.74
N ILE A 89 35.91 8.09 -14.83
CA ILE A 89 35.88 8.37 -13.38
C ILE A 89 36.34 9.79 -13.10
N GLU A 90 37.48 10.19 -13.68
CA GLU A 90 38.06 11.51 -13.44
C GLU A 90 37.17 12.63 -13.98
N HIS A 91 36.59 12.43 -15.16
CA HIS A 91 35.65 13.38 -15.75
C HIS A 91 34.40 13.56 -14.88
N THR A 92 33.79 12.45 -14.44
CA THR A 92 32.62 12.46 -13.55
C THR A 92 32.92 13.13 -12.20
N ALA A 93 34.08 12.86 -11.61
CA ALA A 93 34.49 13.47 -10.34
C ALA A 93 34.73 14.98 -10.45
N ARG A 94 35.24 15.45 -11.60
CA ARG A 94 35.51 16.88 -11.83
C ARG A 94 34.24 17.67 -12.19
N GLU A 95 33.31 17.08 -12.95
CA GLU A 95 32.05 17.76 -13.32
C GLU A 95 31.00 17.73 -12.21
N LEU A 96 30.72 16.56 -11.63
CA LEU A 96 29.63 16.42 -10.65
C LEU A 96 30.02 16.84 -9.23
N TYR A 97 31.29 16.61 -8.87
CA TYR A 97 31.77 16.77 -7.49
C TYR A 97 32.88 17.82 -7.35
N LEU A 98 33.29 18.47 -8.44
CA LEU A 98 34.33 19.51 -8.46
C LEU A 98 35.63 19.08 -7.75
N MET A 99 35.94 17.78 -7.80
CA MET A 99 37.13 17.23 -7.16
C MET A 99 38.40 17.74 -7.86
N LYS A 100 39.35 18.24 -7.08
CA LYS A 100 40.67 18.70 -7.54
C LYS A 100 41.74 17.73 -7.07
N ARG A 101 42.80 17.54 -7.87
CA ARG A 101 43.97 16.80 -7.37
C ARG A 101 44.73 17.67 -6.37
N PRO A 102 45.30 17.10 -5.29
CA PRO A 102 45.99 17.88 -4.26
C PRO A 102 47.16 18.72 -4.81
N GLU A 103 47.80 18.27 -5.89
CA GLU A 103 48.90 18.96 -6.58
C GLU A 103 48.49 19.73 -7.87
N GLU A 104 47.19 19.99 -8.08
CA GLU A 104 46.71 20.63 -9.32
C GLU A 104 46.92 22.15 -9.33
N ILE A 105 47.68 22.66 -10.31
CA ILE A 105 47.91 24.09 -10.52
C ILE A 105 46.78 24.67 -11.37
N ILE A 106 45.99 25.58 -10.79
CA ILE A 106 44.87 26.26 -11.46
C ILE A 106 45.40 27.50 -12.18
N PHE A 107 45.25 27.56 -13.50
CA PHE A 107 45.58 28.75 -14.28
C PHE A 107 44.33 29.60 -14.51
N LEU A 108 44.37 30.85 -14.07
CA LEU A 108 43.35 31.86 -14.37
C LEU A 108 43.80 32.61 -15.63
N ILE A 109 43.21 32.28 -16.78
CA ILE A 109 43.43 33.03 -18.02
C ILE A 109 42.55 34.27 -17.96
N ARG A 110 43.16 35.43 -17.73
CA ARG A 110 42.46 36.71 -17.81
C ARG A 110 42.50 37.17 -19.26
N ASP A 111 41.34 37.33 -19.87
CA ASP A 111 41.22 37.89 -21.22
C ASP A 111 41.71 39.35 -21.19
N SER A 112 42.86 39.60 -21.82
CA SER A 112 43.47 40.93 -21.90
C SER A 112 42.85 41.80 -23.00
N SER A 113 41.72 41.38 -23.60
CA SER A 113 40.96 42.20 -24.55
C SER A 113 40.09 43.29 -23.89
N VAL A 114 39.95 43.30 -22.56
CA VAL A 114 39.43 44.49 -21.86
C VAL A 114 40.57 45.48 -21.71
N ARG A 115 40.71 46.33 -22.75
CA ARG A 115 41.49 47.56 -22.71
C ARG A 115 41.20 48.27 -21.39
N ALA A 116 42.23 48.52 -20.61
CA ALA A 116 42.17 49.52 -19.55
C ALA A 116 42.09 50.88 -20.23
N ASP A 117 40.90 51.48 -20.23
CA ASP A 117 40.70 52.92 -20.21
C ASP A 117 40.73 53.45 -18.76
#